data_AF-A0A7W0M5Y0-F1
#
_entry.id   AF-A0A7W0M5Y0-F1
#
_cell.length_a   1.000
_cell.length_b   1.000
_cell.length_c   1.000
_cell.angle_alpha   90.00
_cell.angle_beta   90.00
_cell.angle_gamma   90.00
#
_symmetry.space_group_name_H-M   'P 1'
#
loop_
_entity.id
_entity.type
_entity.pdbx_description
1 polymer ?
#
loop_
_entity_poly.entity_id
_entity_poly.type
_entity_poly.pdbx_seq_one_letter_code
_entity_poly.pdbx_strand_id
1 'polypeptide(L)'
;MAHLPEKDESLWMLTVSPVVWSTHFLLSYVTVAIWCEKIAGRDGSLFGARVAVAIYTAVALIVIAITAWSAYQRHRKRGGELPHDADTPEDRHRFLGFATLLLSGLSAVAVIFDALPAVIFGSCR
;
A
#
# COMPACT_ATOMS: atom_id res chain seq x y z
N MET A 1 27.13 11.96 21.60
CA MET A 1 25.70 11.56 21.60
C MET A 1 25.35 11.20 20.17
N ALA A 2 25.29 9.89 19.87
CA ALA A 2 24.94 9.45 18.53
C ALA A 2 23.44 9.70 18.33
N HIS A 3 23.08 10.48 17.29
CA HIS A 3 21.72 10.53 16.79
C HIS A 3 21.35 9.11 16.35
N LEU A 4 20.51 8.42 17.11
CA LEU A 4 19.95 7.13 16.70
C LEU A 4 18.81 7.42 15.72
N PRO A 5 18.95 7.11 14.42
CA PRO A 5 17.89 7.29 13.41
C PRO A 5 16.69 6.33 13.60
N GLU A 6 16.68 5.58 14.70
CA GLU A 6 15.74 4.49 14.96
C GLU A 6 14.29 4.96 15.16
N LYS A 7 14.08 6.22 15.58
CA LYS A 7 12.73 6.80 15.75
C LYS A 7 12.02 7.06 14.42
N ASP A 8 12.72 7.61 13.44
CA ASP A 8 12.12 8.01 12.16
C ASP A 8 11.87 6.80 11.26
N GLU A 9 12.75 5.80 11.31
CA GLU A 9 12.64 4.61 10.47
C GLU A 9 11.39 3.78 10.78
N SER A 10 10.99 3.68 12.06
CA SER A 10 9.81 2.89 12.44
C SER A 10 8.48 3.58 12.12
N LEU A 11 8.40 4.91 12.22
CA LEU A 11 7.18 5.65 11.88
C LEU A 11 6.99 5.73 10.37
N TRP A 12 8.09 5.83 9.61
CA TRP A 12 8.03 5.84 8.15
C TRP A 12 7.45 4.54 7.61
N MET A 13 7.89 3.38 8.10
CA MET A 13 7.38 2.08 7.65
C MET A 13 5.87 1.93 7.82
N LEU A 14 5.29 2.56 8.85
CA LEU A 14 3.86 2.51 9.12
C LEU A 14 3.04 3.24 8.04
N THR A 15 3.58 4.32 7.47
CA THR A 15 2.88 5.18 6.51
C THR A 15 3.15 4.81 5.05
N VAL A 16 4.20 4.05 4.74
CA VAL A 16 4.54 3.65 3.36
C VAL A 16 3.37 2.99 2.65
N SER A 17 2.79 1.92 3.21
CA SER A 17 1.72 1.17 2.55
C SER A 17 0.45 2.02 2.30
N PRO A 18 -0.07 2.80 3.28
CA PRO A 18 -1.18 3.72 3.04
C PRO A 18 -0.90 4.80 1.98
N VAL A 19 0.33 5.33 1.93
CA VAL A 19 0.73 6.33 0.92
C VAL A 19 0.79 5.71 -0.48
N VAL A 20 1.31 4.49 -0.59
CA VAL A 20 1.36 3.75 -1.86
C VAL A 20 -0.05 3.49 -2.37
N TRP A 21 -0.97 3.04 -1.51
CA TRP A 21 -2.38 2.88 -1.85
C TRP A 21 -3.00 4.20 -2.33
N SER A 22 -2.86 5.28 -1.55
CA SER A 22 -3.45 6.58 -1.90
C SER A 22 -2.92 7.11 -3.23
N THR A 23 -1.64 6.89 -3.50
CA THR A 23 -0.99 7.27 -4.77
C THR A 23 -1.52 6.42 -5.94
N HIS A 24 -1.66 5.11 -5.74
CA HIS A 24 -2.27 4.20 -6.74
C HIS A 24 -3.69 4.62 -7.09
N PHE A 25 -4.52 4.91 -6.08
CA PHE A 25 -5.89 5.38 -6.28
C PHE A 25 -5.91 6.65 -7.12
N LEU A 26 -5.12 7.66 -6.74
CA LEU A 26 -5.07 8.93 -7.44
C LEU A 26 -4.60 8.78 -8.90
N LEU A 27 -3.53 8.01 -9.13
CA LEU A 27 -3.01 7.76 -10.47
C LEU A 27 -4.03 7.04 -11.34
N SER A 28 -4.70 6.02 -10.80
CA SER A 28 -5.71 5.24 -11.50
C SER A 28 -6.92 6.12 -11.85
N TYR A 29 -7.42 6.90 -10.89
CA TYR A 29 -8.54 7.81 -11.07
C TYR A 29 -8.26 8.85 -12.15
N VAL A 30 -7.13 9.57 -12.03
CA VAL A 30 -6.75 10.62 -12.98
C VAL A 30 -6.53 10.05 -14.38
N THR A 31 -5.90 8.88 -14.49
CA THR A 31 -5.66 8.23 -15.78
C THR A 31 -6.98 7.89 -16.47
N VAL A 32 -7.93 7.27 -15.75
CA VAL A 32 -9.25 6.93 -16.32
C VAL A 32 -10.03 8.18 -16.71
N ALA A 33 -10.05 9.20 -15.84
CA ALA A 33 -10.75 10.45 -16.11
C ALA A 33 -10.22 11.16 -17.36
N ILE A 34 -8.90 11.32 -17.48
CA ILE A 34 -8.26 11.93 -18.65
C ILE A 34 -8.48 11.08 -19.90
N TRP A 35 -8.36 9.75 -19.78
CA TRP A 35 -8.55 8.85 -20.92
C TRP A 35 -9.96 8.95 -21.51
N CYS A 36 -10.98 8.91 -20.66
CA CYS A 36 -12.37 8.96 -21.08
C CYS A 36 -12.78 10.32 -21.62
N GLU A 37 -12.25 11.41 -21.06
CA GLU A 37 -12.58 12.76 -21.48
C GLU A 37 -11.78 13.22 -22.72
N LYS A 38 -10.49 12.87 -22.83
CA LYS A 38 -9.58 13.46 -23.83
C LYS A 38 -9.15 12.50 -24.95
N ILE A 39 -9.20 11.19 -24.75
CA ILE A 39 -8.60 10.23 -25.68
C ILE A 39 -9.67 9.35 -26.34
N ALA A 40 -10.47 8.65 -25.54
CA ALA A 40 -11.41 7.65 -26.04
C ALA A 40 -12.82 8.22 -26.29
N GLY A 41 -13.21 9.27 -25.57
CA GLY A 41 -14.59 9.78 -25.57
C GLY A 41 -15.53 8.91 -24.74
N ARG A 42 -16.77 9.38 -24.56
CA ARG A 42 -17.76 8.80 -23.62
C ARG A 42 -18.10 7.32 -23.89
N ASP A 43 -18.22 6.95 -25.16
CA ASP A 43 -18.50 5.57 -25.57
C ASP A 43 -17.23 4.82 -26.02
N GLY A 44 -16.06 5.40 -25.76
CA GLY A 44 -14.77 4.84 -26.12
C GLY A 44 -14.37 3.65 -25.25
N SER A 45 -13.46 2.83 -25.80
CA SER A 45 -12.91 1.68 -25.09
C SER A 45 -12.03 2.09 -23.91
N LEU A 46 -12.23 1.43 -22.76
CA LEU A 46 -11.41 1.62 -21.57
C LEU A 46 -10.07 0.86 -21.63
N PHE A 47 -9.81 0.09 -22.70
CA PHE A 47 -8.69 -0.86 -22.74
C PHE A 47 -7.32 -0.23 -22.41
N GLY A 48 -7.00 0.94 -22.99
CA GLY A 48 -5.72 1.62 -22.73
C GLY A 48 -5.56 2.03 -21.26
N ALA A 49 -6.59 2.66 -20.68
CA ALA A 49 -6.59 3.02 -19.27
C ALA A 49 -6.56 1.77 -18.36
N ARG A 50 -7.25 0.70 -18.73
CA ARG A 50 -7.24 -0.57 -17.99
C ARG A 50 -5.84 -1.17 -17.90
N VAL A 51 -5.07 -1.15 -19.00
CA VAL A 51 -3.68 -1.64 -18.99
C VAL A 51 -2.82 -0.77 -18.05
N ALA A 52 -2.97 0.55 -18.08
CA ALA A 52 -2.25 1.44 -17.18
C ALA A 52 -2.60 1.17 -15.70
N VAL A 53 -3.89 1.04 -15.37
CA VAL A 53 -4.36 0.69 -14.02
C VAL A 53 -3.80 -0.67 -13.59
N ALA A 54 -3.76 -1.66 -14.48
CA ALA A 54 -3.18 -2.97 -14.17
C ALA A 54 -1.69 -2.88 -13.81
N ILE A 55 -0.93 -2.06 -14.53
CA ILE A 55 0.49 -1.80 -14.23
C ILE A 55 0.64 -1.12 -12.88
N TYR A 56 -0.11 -0.05 -12.61
CA TYR A 56 -0.05 0.65 -11.31
C TYR A 56 -0.40 -0.29 -10.16
N THR A 57 -1.41 -1.13 -10.35
CA THR A 57 -1.87 -2.12 -9.36
C THR A 57 -0.77 -3.13 -9.05
N ALA A 58 -0.12 -3.68 -10.08
CA ALA A 58 0.99 -4.62 -9.90
C ALA A 58 2.16 -3.98 -9.13
N VAL A 59 2.55 -2.76 -9.51
CA VAL A 59 3.62 -2.01 -8.82
C VAL A 59 3.26 -1.75 -7.37
N ALA A 60 2.05 -1.26 -7.10
CA ALA A 60 1.59 -0.97 -5.73
C ALA A 60 1.60 -2.23 -4.85
N LEU A 61 1.08 -3.36 -5.36
CA LEU A 61 1.06 -4.63 -4.63
C LEU A 61 2.46 -5.15 -4.35
N ILE A 62 3.41 -5.00 -5.28
CA ILE A 62 4.81 -5.39 -5.06
C ILE A 62 5.41 -4.57 -3.92
N VAL A 63 5.23 -3.24 -3.92
CA VAL A 63 5.78 -2.36 -2.87
C VAL A 63 5.15 -2.68 -1.50
N ILE A 64 3.83 -2.89 -1.46
CA ILE A 64 3.12 -3.26 -0.23
C ILE A 64 3.58 -4.63 0.27
N ALA A 65 3.78 -5.61 -0.63
CA ALA A 65 4.27 -6.94 -0.26
C ALA A 65 5.69 -6.89 0.33
N ILE A 66 6.59 -6.07 -0.24
CA ILE A 66 7.94 -5.86 0.30
C ILE A 66 7.88 -5.21 1.69
N THR A 67 6.98 -4.24 1.88
CA THR A 67 6.78 -3.56 3.17
C THR A 67 6.24 -4.51 4.22
N ALA A 68 5.22 -5.29 3.88
CA ALA A 68 4.65 -6.33 4.75
C ALA A 68 5.69 -7.40 5.10
N TRP A 69 6.46 -7.89 4.12
CA TRP A 69 7.51 -8.88 4.36
C TRP A 69 8.59 -8.34 5.31
N SER A 70 9.02 -7.10 5.10
CA SER A 70 10.00 -6.43 5.97
C SER A 70 9.49 -6.31 7.40
N ALA A 71 8.23 -5.90 7.58
CA ALA A 71 7.58 -5.81 8.89
C ALA A 71 7.44 -7.20 9.56
N TYR A 72 7.09 -8.23 8.79
CA TYR A 72 6.97 -9.60 9.29
C TYR A 72 8.31 -10.14 9.80
N GLN A 73 9.39 -9.93 9.05
CA GLN A 73 10.73 -10.38 9.47
C GLN A 73 11.21 -9.63 10.72
N ARG A 74 10.92 -8.33 10.85
CA ARG A 74 11.23 -7.54 12.04
C ARG A 74 10.46 -8.04 13.27
N HIS A 75 9.19 -8.40 13.10
CA HIS A 75 8.37 -8.98 14.16
C HIS A 75 8.86 -10.38 14.56
N ARG A 76 9.17 -11.26 13.57
CA ARG A 76 9.55 -12.66 13.82
C ARG A 76 10.95 -12.85 14.41
N LYS A 77 11.93 -12.01 14.04
CA LYS A 77 13.32 -12.14 14.52
C LYS A 77 13.53 -11.73 15.98
N ARG A 78 12.58 -11.03 16.62
CA ARG A 78 12.67 -10.59 18.02
C ARG A 78 11.75 -11.45 18.90
N GLY A 79 12.15 -12.68 19.17
CA GLY A 79 11.53 -13.56 20.18
C GLY A 79 11.90 -13.14 21.62
N GLY A 80 10.97 -13.25 22.55
CA GLY A 80 11.13 -12.92 23.98
C GLY A 80 9.96 -13.46 24.81
N GLU A 81 10.16 -13.65 26.11
CA GLU A 81 9.17 -14.23 27.02
C GLU A 81 7.94 -13.34 27.17
N LEU A 82 6.76 -13.95 27.04
CA LEU A 82 5.46 -13.34 27.37
C LEU A 82 5.36 -13.12 28.90
N PRO A 83 4.68 -12.07 29.42
CA PRO A 83 3.82 -11.10 28.72
C PRO A 83 4.56 -9.80 28.33
N HIS A 84 4.30 -9.32 27.12
CA HIS A 84 4.97 -8.17 26.49
C HIS A 84 4.27 -6.83 26.78
N ASP A 85 4.03 -6.54 28.06
CA ASP A 85 3.33 -5.31 28.51
C ASP A 85 4.27 -4.37 29.29
N ALA A 86 5.58 -4.60 29.16
CA ALA A 86 6.57 -3.75 29.79
C ALA A 86 6.76 -2.47 28.95
N ASP A 87 6.98 -1.32 29.59
CA ASP A 87 7.28 -0.05 28.90
C ASP A 87 8.74 -0.03 28.37
N THR A 88 9.12 -1.09 27.67
CA THR A 88 10.44 -1.26 27.07
C THR A 88 10.45 -0.78 25.63
N PRO A 89 11.56 -0.18 25.14
CA PRO A 89 11.71 0.18 23.73
C PRO A 89 11.44 -0.98 22.77
N GLU A 90 11.78 -2.21 23.16
CA GLU A 90 11.61 -3.44 22.38
C GLU A 90 10.13 -3.75 22.10
N ASP A 91 9.26 -3.64 23.10
CA ASP A 91 7.83 -3.95 22.95
C ASP A 91 7.10 -2.92 22.08
N ARG A 92 7.51 -1.64 22.16
CA ARG A 92 7.01 -0.59 21.25
C ARG A 92 7.32 -0.89 19.78
N HIS A 93 8.53 -1.39 19.47
CA HIS A 93 8.90 -1.76 18.11
C HIS A 93 8.12 -2.98 17.60
N ARG A 94 7.79 -3.94 18.47
CA ARG A 94 6.94 -5.08 18.10
C ARG A 94 5.53 -4.65 17.74
N PHE A 95 4.94 -3.75 18.54
CA PHE A 95 3.64 -3.16 18.24
C PHE A 95 3.64 -2.45 16.88
N LEU A 96 4.63 -1.59 16.63
CA LEU A 96 4.77 -0.88 15.35
C LEU A 96 4.94 -1.84 14.16
N GLY A 97 5.71 -2.92 14.33
CA GLY A 97 5.83 -3.97 13.32
C GLY A 97 4.51 -4.67 13.01
N PHE A 98 3.73 -5.01 14.04
CA PHE A 98 2.41 -5.63 13.87
C PHE A 98 1.39 -4.66 13.24
N ALA A 99 1.35 -3.41 13.70
CA ALA A 99 0.52 -2.37 13.10
C ALA A 99 0.85 -2.15 11.61
N THR A 100 2.15 -2.15 11.25
CA THR A 100 2.60 -2.04 9.86
C THR A 100 2.12 -3.21 9.01
N LEU A 101 2.09 -4.43 9.54
CA LEU A 101 1.55 -5.60 8.85
C LEU A 101 0.05 -5.45 8.58
N LEU A 102 -0.73 -5.07 9.59
CA LEU A 102 -2.16 -4.86 9.45
C LEU A 102 -2.49 -3.76 8.44
N LEU A 103 -1.78 -2.62 8.53
CA LEU A 103 -1.95 -1.51 7.60
C LEU A 103 -1.53 -1.87 6.17
N SER A 104 -0.49 -2.70 6.01
CA SER A 104 -0.10 -3.21 4.70
C SER A 104 -1.17 -4.15 4.12
N GLY A 105 -1.74 -5.04 4.94
CA GLY A 105 -2.85 -5.90 4.53
C GLY A 105 -4.08 -5.09 4.11
N LEU A 106 -4.47 -4.09 4.91
CA LEU A 106 -5.58 -3.19 4.58
C LEU A 106 -5.31 -2.41 3.29
N SER A 107 -4.10 -1.89 3.11
CA SER A 107 -3.71 -1.16 1.89
C SER A 107 -3.76 -2.06 0.65
N ALA A 108 -3.35 -3.33 0.75
CA ALA A 108 -3.45 -4.28 -0.35
C ALA A 108 -4.92 -4.55 -0.75
N VAL A 109 -5.81 -4.73 0.24
CA VAL A 109 -7.25 -4.88 0.00
C VAL A 109 -7.82 -3.65 -0.70
N ALA A 110 -7.43 -2.46 -0.25
CA ALA A 110 -7.88 -1.21 -0.84
C ALA A 110 -7.41 -1.05 -2.30
N VAL A 111 -6.13 -1.34 -2.60
CA VAL A 111 -5.59 -1.34 -3.97
C VAL A 111 -6.38 -2.29 -4.90
N ILE A 112 -6.72 -3.49 -4.42
CA ILE A 112 -7.50 -4.46 -5.20
C ILE A 112 -8.92 -3.93 -5.46
N PHE A 113 -9.53 -3.34 -4.43
CA PHE A 113 -10.87 -2.77 -4.53
C PHE A 113 -10.92 -1.59 -5.51
N ASP A 114 -9.92 -0.72 -5.48
CA ASP A 114 -9.81 0.43 -6.38
C ASP A 114 -9.55 0.03 -7.84
N ALA A 115 -8.91 -1.12 -8.08
CA ALA A 115 -8.70 -1.66 -9.42
C ALA A 115 -9.94 -2.38 -10.00
N LEU A 116 -10.89 -2.78 -9.15
CA LEU A 116 -12.04 -3.59 -9.54
C LEU A 116 -12.94 -2.94 -10.61
N PRO A 117 -13.25 -1.63 -10.55
CA PRO A 117 -14.03 -0.96 -11.60
C PRO A 117 -13.42 -1.11 -12.99
N ALA A 118 -12.09 -1.04 -13.11
CA ALA A 118 -11.41 -1.19 -14.39
C ALA A 118 -11.60 -2.58 -15.01
N VAL A 119 -11.85 -3.61 -14.19
CA VAL A 119 -12.14 -4.99 -14.64
C VAL A 119 -13.61 -5.12 -15.04
N ILE A 120 -14.52 -4.55 -14.26
CA ILE A 120 -15.97 -4.67 -14.47
C ILE A 120 -16.44 -3.84 -15.68
N PHE A 121 -15.97 -2.60 -15.82
CA PHE A 121 -16.41 -1.69 -16.87
C PHE A 121 -15.55 -1.82 -18.12
N GLY A 122 -16.20 -2.02 -19.28
CA GLY A 122 -15.52 -2.15 -20.59
C GLY A 122 -15.37 -0.84 -21.37
N SER A 123 -16.13 0.19 -21.00
CA SER A 123 -16.20 1.48 -21.70
C SER A 123 -16.21 2.64 -20.71
N CYS A 124 -16.09 3.85 -21.24
CA CYS A 124 -16.09 5.11 -20.49
C CYS A 124 -17.48 5.62 -20.07
N ARG A 125 -18.48 4.73 -20.05
CA ARG A 125 -19.90 5.06 -19.85
C ARG A 125 -20.39 4.69 -18.46
#